data_AF-A0A382CU39-F1
#
_entry.id   AF-A0A382CU39-F1
#
_cell.length_a   1.000
_cell.length_b   1.000
_cell.length_c   1.000
_cell.angle_alpha   90.00
_cell.angle_beta   90.00
_cell.angle_gamma   90.00
#
_symmetry.space_group_name_H-M   'P 1'
#
loop_
_entity.id
_entity.type
_entity.pdbx_description
1 polymer ?
#
loop_
_entity_poly.entity_id
_entity_poly.type
_entity_poly.pdbx_seq_one_letter_code
_entity_poly.pdbx_strand_id
1 'polypeptide(L)'
;MMIRNVSDPVSREFMWAIYGIGVIVSVVLSIWSIAIDSVINNDGIEYVRAAELLSSGDWQAAFTVYKWPFYPWLMMWVGDTVGISYETAGHALNTLFFTLVVVFFV
;
A
#
# COMPACT_ATOMS: atom_id res chain seq x y z
N MET A 1 34.53 12.26 -28.07
CA MET A 1 33.82 12.47 -26.80
C MET A 1 32.43 12.97 -27.16
N MET A 2 31.38 12.16 -26.95
CA MET A 2 30.00 12.55 -27.27
C MET A 2 29.48 13.41 -26.12
N ILE A 3 29.17 14.67 -26.39
CA ILE A 3 28.59 15.59 -25.40
C ILE A 3 27.12 15.20 -25.25
N ARG A 4 26.72 14.70 -24.08
CA ARG A 4 25.32 14.45 -23.76
C ARG A 4 24.61 15.77 -23.52
N ASN A 5 23.48 15.97 -24.19
CA ASN A 5 22.58 17.10 -23.90
C ASN A 5 21.75 16.77 -22.66
N VAL A 6 21.33 17.80 -21.91
CA VAL A 6 20.47 17.64 -20.73
C VAL A 6 19.11 17.01 -21.08
N SER A 7 18.67 17.16 -22.33
CA SER A 7 17.44 16.55 -22.86
C SER A 7 17.59 15.08 -23.26
N ASP A 8 18.79 14.52 -23.25
CA ASP A 8 18.99 13.13 -23.63
C ASP A 8 18.37 12.20 -22.58
N PRO A 9 17.63 11.16 -22.98
CA PRO A 9 17.07 10.19 -22.04
C PRO A 9 18.18 9.58 -21.17
N VAL A 10 17.88 9.43 -19.89
CA VAL A 10 18.79 8.78 -18.96
C VAL A 10 18.96 7.30 -19.34
N SER A 11 20.12 6.72 -19.04
CA SER A 11 20.38 5.34 -19.43
C SER A 11 19.45 4.36 -18.72
N ARG A 12 19.14 3.25 -19.39
CA ARG A 12 18.24 2.22 -18.86
C ARG A 12 18.74 1.65 -17.53
N GLU A 13 20.05 1.48 -17.40
CA GLU A 13 20.70 0.96 -16.19
C GLU A 13 20.49 1.92 -15.02
N PHE A 14 20.64 3.23 -15.26
CA PHE A 14 20.39 4.24 -14.25
C PHE A 14 18.91 4.27 -13.85
N MET A 15 17.98 4.22 -14.80
CA MET A 15 16.54 4.16 -14.48
C MET A 15 16.20 2.95 -13.60
N TRP A 16 16.67 1.76 -13.97
CA TRP A 16 16.43 0.57 -13.15
C TRP A 16 17.11 0.64 -11.78
N ALA A 17 18.28 1.27 -11.68
CA ALA A 17 18.94 1.48 -10.39
C ALA A 17 18.10 2.41 -9.50
N ILE A 18 17.56 3.52 -10.03
CA ILE A 18 16.70 4.44 -9.29
C ILE A 18 15.41 3.73 -8.86
N TYR A 19 14.76 2.98 -9.74
CA TYR A 19 13.56 2.21 -9.38
C TYR A 19 13.85 1.16 -8.33
N GLY A 20 14.92 0.38 -8.49
CA GLY A 20 15.31 -0.64 -7.52
C GLY A 20 15.60 -0.04 -6.15
N ILE A 21 16.41 1.01 -6.09
CA ILE A 21 16.74 1.71 -4.83
C ILE A 21 15.48 2.30 -4.21
N GLY A 22 14.65 3.00 -5.00
CA GLY A 22 13.43 3.63 -4.50
C GLY A 22 12.43 2.62 -3.93
N VAL A 23 12.22 1.49 -4.63
CA VAL A 23 11.37 0.40 -4.15
C VAL A 23 11.90 -0.17 -2.83
N ILE A 24 13.20 -0.47 -2.75
CA ILE A 24 13.83 -1.00 -1.53
C ILE A 24 13.65 -0.02 -0.36
N VAL A 25 13.95 1.27 -0.58
CA VAL A 25 13.81 2.30 0.45
C VAL A 25 12.35 2.43 0.89
N SER A 26 11.40 2.46 -0.05
CA SER A 26 9.97 2.55 0.26
C SER A 26 9.49 1.38 1.12
N VAL A 27 9.89 0.15 0.79
CA VAL A 27 9.53 -1.04 1.56
C VAL A 27 10.17 -1.01 2.95
N VAL A 28 11.46 -0.67 3.06
CA VAL A 28 12.16 -0.59 4.36
C VAL A 28 11.53 0.46 5.27
N LEU A 29 11.20 1.64 4.73
CA LEU A 29 10.51 2.69 5.49
C LEU A 29 9.10 2.27 5.90
N SER A 30 8.38 1.55 5.05
CA SER A 30 7.05 1.02 5.39
C SER A 30 7.13 0.00 6.53
N ILE A 31 8.07 -0.96 6.46
CA ILE A 31 8.32 -1.93 7.54
C ILE A 31 8.69 -1.20 8.83
N TRP A 32 9.58 -0.21 8.75
CA TRP A 32 9.98 0.59 9.91
C TRP A 32 8.78 1.31 10.53
N SER A 33 7.93 1.94 9.71
CA SER A 33 6.72 2.63 10.17
C SER A 33 5.75 1.70 10.90
N ILE A 34 5.61 0.45 10.44
CA ILE A 34 4.76 -0.56 11.10
C ILE A 34 5.38 -1.01 12.42
N ALA A 35 6.71 -1.10 12.50
CA ALA A 35 7.41 -1.63 13.66
C ALA A 35 7.53 -0.64 14.84
N ILE A 36 7.46 0.67 14.59
CA ILE A 36 7.65 1.70 15.64
C ILE A 36 6.38 2.07 16.39
N ASP A 37 5.21 1.83 15.80
CA ASP A 37 3.93 2.13 16.41
C ASP A 37 3.01 0.93 16.26
N SER A 38 2.74 0.26 17.37
CA SER A 38 1.84 -0.89 17.39
C SER A 38 0.37 -0.48 17.48
N VAL A 39 0.07 0.82 17.55
CA VAL A 39 -1.30 1.32 17.62
C VAL A 39 -1.73 1.72 16.21
N ILE A 40 -2.69 0.96 15.67
CA ILE A 40 -3.36 1.33 14.42
C ILE A 40 -4.02 2.71 14.57
N ASN A 41 -3.93 3.53 13.52
CA ASN A 41 -4.56 4.85 13.52
C ASN A 41 -6.11 4.74 13.51
N ASN A 42 -6.79 5.81 13.92
CA ASN A 42 -8.25 5.83 14.04
C ASN A 42 -8.96 5.43 12.73
N ASP A 43 -8.47 5.90 11.58
CA ASP A 43 -9.04 5.55 10.28
C ASP A 43 -8.86 4.06 9.95
N GLY A 44 -7.70 3.50 10.30
CA GLY A 44 -7.40 2.08 10.12
C GLY A 44 -8.36 1.17 10.88
N ILE A 45 -8.80 1.59 12.08
CA ILE A 45 -9.82 0.86 12.86
C ILE A 45 -11.13 0.79 12.07
N GLU A 46 -11.59 1.91 11.50
CA GLU A 46 -12.82 1.95 10.71
C GLU A 46 -12.69 1.07 9.45
N TYR A 47 -11.50 1.02 8.83
CA TYR A 47 -11.26 0.16 7.67
C TYR A 47 -11.29 -1.33 8.01
N VAL A 48 -10.64 -1.72 9.10
CA VAL A 48 -10.65 -3.11 9.59
C VAL A 48 -12.09 -3.52 9.92
N ARG A 49 -12.83 -2.70 10.67
CA ARG A 49 -14.21 -2.98 11.04
C ARG A 49 -15.13 -3.08 9.83
N ALA A 50 -14.97 -2.20 8.84
CA ALA A 50 -15.72 -2.28 7.60
C ALA A 50 -15.35 -3.56 6.83
N ALA A 51 -14.09 -3.97 6.78
CA ALA A 51 -13.66 -5.22 6.15
C ALA A 51 -14.26 -6.47 6.82
N GLU A 52 -14.33 -6.51 8.16
CA GLU A 52 -14.98 -7.58 8.92
C GLU A 52 -16.48 -7.70 8.58
N LEU A 53 -17.18 -6.57 8.51
CA LEU A 53 -18.60 -6.54 8.15
C LEU A 53 -18.82 -6.95 6.68
N LEU A 54 -17.93 -6.56 5.77
CA LEU A 54 -17.96 -7.02 4.38
C LEU A 54 -17.74 -8.54 4.28
N SER A 55 -16.76 -9.10 5.00
CA SER A 55 -16.46 -10.54 4.98
C SER A 55 -17.62 -11.37 5.54
N SER A 56 -18.28 -10.88 6.59
CA SER A 56 -19.47 -11.52 7.18
C SER A 56 -20.75 -11.34 6.35
N GLY A 57 -20.70 -10.56 5.26
CA GLY A 57 -21.84 -10.31 4.38
C GLY A 57 -22.81 -9.25 4.90
N ASP A 58 -22.50 -8.52 5.97
CA ASP A 58 -23.28 -7.38 6.46
C ASP A 58 -22.84 -6.08 5.78
N TRP A 59 -23.12 -6.00 4.48
CA TRP A 59 -22.75 -4.84 3.66
C TRP A 59 -23.39 -3.55 4.17
N GLN A 60 -24.64 -3.60 4.65
CA GLN A 60 -25.35 -2.40 5.11
C GLN A 60 -24.68 -1.80 6.35
N ALA A 61 -24.28 -2.63 7.32
CA ALA A 61 -23.52 -2.17 8.46
C ALA A 61 -22.13 -1.66 8.03
N ALA A 62 -21.45 -2.33 7.09
CA ALA A 62 -20.15 -1.90 6.58
C ALA A 62 -20.20 -0.47 6.01
N PHE A 63 -21.21 -0.16 5.20
CA PHE A 63 -21.42 1.19 4.63
C PHE A 63 -21.80 2.25 5.67
N THR A 64 -22.35 1.83 6.81
CA THR A 64 -22.66 2.72 7.92
C THR A 64 -21.40 3.08 8.71
N VAL A 65 -20.48 2.11 8.88
CA VAL A 65 -19.17 2.29 9.50
C VAL A 65 -18.28 3.18 8.63
N TYR A 66 -18.10 2.82 7.36
CA TYR A 66 -17.26 3.58 6.45
C TYR A 66 -17.88 3.66 5.05
N LYS A 67 -18.16 4.89 4.58
CA LYS A 67 -18.93 5.13 3.35
C LYS A 67 -18.16 4.83 2.06
N TRP A 68 -16.84 4.72 2.11
CA TRP A 68 -15.98 4.47 0.95
C TRP A 68 -15.42 3.04 1.00
N PRO A 69 -16.18 2.03 0.56
CA PRO A 69 -15.89 0.64 0.86
C PRO A 69 -14.69 0.08 0.10
N PHE A 70 -14.13 0.81 -0.88
CA PHE A 70 -13.16 0.23 -1.81
C PHE A 70 -11.90 -0.26 -1.10
N TYR A 71 -11.33 0.56 -0.20
CA TYR A 71 -10.14 0.17 0.54
C TYR A 71 -10.43 -0.95 1.57
N PRO A 72 -11.49 -0.88 2.39
CA PRO A 72 -11.91 -2.01 3.23
C PRO A 72 -12.21 -3.29 2.43
N TRP A 73 -12.80 -3.18 1.25
CA TRP A 73 -13.07 -4.33 0.36
C TRP A 73 -11.78 -4.96 -0.16
N LEU A 74 -10.77 -4.17 -0.50
CA LEU A 74 -9.44 -4.70 -0.85
C LEU A 74 -8.80 -5.40 0.35
N MET A 75 -8.89 -4.82 1.55
CA MET A 75 -8.38 -5.44 2.78
C MET A 75 -9.08 -6.76 3.07
N MET A 76 -10.40 -6.82 2.95
CA MET A 76 -11.19 -8.04 3.03
C MET A 76 -10.73 -9.07 2.00
N TRP A 77 -10.63 -8.67 0.73
CA TRP A 77 -10.24 -9.57 -0.35
C TRP A 77 -8.83 -10.15 -0.13
N VAL A 78 -7.84 -9.33 0.23
CA VAL A 78 -6.48 -9.80 0.54
C VAL A 78 -6.46 -10.66 1.81
N GLY A 79 -7.13 -10.21 2.87
CA GLY A 79 -7.19 -10.92 4.15
C GLY A 79 -7.80 -12.32 4.01
N ASP A 80 -8.94 -12.42 3.33
CA ASP A 80 -9.67 -13.67 3.15
C ASP A 80 -8.95 -14.62 2.17
N THR A 81 -8.30 -14.09 1.12
CA THR A 81 -7.57 -14.91 0.15
C THR A 81 -6.24 -15.44 0.67
N VAL A 82 -5.52 -14.65 1.47
CA VAL A 82 -4.20 -15.02 2.02
C VAL A 82 -4.34 -15.69 3.39
N GLY A 83 -5.44 -15.46 4.12
CA GLY A 83 -5.64 -15.97 5.47
C GLY A 83 -4.91 -15.17 6.54
N ILE A 84 -4.83 -13.85 6.39
CA ILE A 84 -4.18 -12.92 7.32
C ILE A 84 -5.20 -11.95 7.93
N SER A 85 -4.84 -11.30 9.04
CA SER A 85 -5.71 -10.27 9.63
C SER A 85 -5.90 -9.09 8.67
N TYR A 86 -7.07 -8.44 8.73
CA TYR A 86 -7.34 -7.28 7.87
C TYR A 86 -6.41 -6.10 8.15
N GLU A 87 -5.94 -5.94 9.39
CA GLU A 87 -4.87 -4.99 9.72
C GLU A 87 -3.58 -5.29 8.94
N THR A 88 -3.14 -6.56 8.94
CA THR A 88 -1.96 -6.98 8.17
C THR A 88 -2.17 -6.79 6.68
N ALA A 89 -3.37 -7.11 6.17
CA ALA A 89 -3.74 -6.86 4.78
C ALA A 89 -3.67 -5.36 4.44
N GLY A 90 -4.14 -4.48 5.33
CA GLY A 90 -4.03 -3.04 5.19
C GLY A 90 -2.57 -2.56 5.15
N HIS A 91 -1.70 -3.07 6.03
CA HIS A 91 -0.27 -2.76 5.99
C HIS A 91 0.40 -3.23 4.69
N ALA A 92 0.06 -4.43 4.22
CA ALA A 92 0.57 -4.97 2.96
C ALA A 92 0.13 -4.12 1.75
N LEU A 93 -1.15 -3.75 1.70
CA LEU A 93 -1.72 -2.89 0.65
C LEU A 93 -1.08 -1.49 0.67
N ASN A 94 -0.94 -0.86 1.83
CA ASN A 94 -0.26 0.44 1.93
C ASN A 94 1.20 0.36 1.45
N THR A 95 1.93 -0.67 1.89
CA THR A 95 3.33 -0.87 1.46
C THR A 95 3.41 -1.05 -0.06
N LEU A 96 2.48 -1.83 -0.65
CA LEU A 96 2.38 -2.00 -2.09
C LEU A 96 2.08 -0.67 -2.79
N PHE A 97 1.09 0.10 -2.32
CA PHE A 97 0.70 1.35 -2.95
C PHE A 97 1.80 2.42 -2.89
N PHE A 98 2.51 2.56 -1.77
CA PHE A 98 3.68 3.44 -1.72
C PHE A 98 4.78 3.01 -2.68
N THR A 99 5.01 1.69 -2.79
CA THR A 99 5.97 1.15 -3.76
C THR A 99 5.56 1.44 -5.20
N LEU A 100 4.27 1.31 -5.54
CA LEU A 100 3.75 1.67 -6.86
C LEU A 100 3.87 3.16 -7.14
N VAL A 101 3.67 4.03 -6.14
CA VAL A 101 3.91 5.47 -6.29
C VAL A 101 5.36 5.73 -6.69
N VAL A 102 6.34 5.04 -6.08
CA VAL A 102 7.74 5.16 -6.49
C VAL A 102 7.94 4.72 -7.94
N VAL A 103 7.38 3.58 -8.34
CA VAL A 103 7.58 3.05 -9.71
C VAL A 103 6.94 3.93 -10.79
N PHE A 104 5.80 4.57 -10.51
CA PHE A 104 5.05 5.33 -11.50
C PHE A 104 5.40 6.82 -11.55
N PHE A 105 5.95 7.39 -10.49
CA PHE A 105 6.16 8.85 -10.37
C PHE A 105 7.61 9.29 -10.12
N VAL A 106 8.54 8.36 -9.89
CA VAL A 106 9.99 8.61 -9.89
C VAL A 106 10.58 8.14 -11.21
#